data_AF-A0A1I7RSP2-F1
#
_entry.id   AF-A0A1I7RSP2-F1
#
_cell.length_a   1.000
_cell.length_b   1.000
_cell.length_c   1.000
_cell.angle_alpha   90.00
_cell.angle_beta   90.00
_cell.angle_gamma   90.00
#
_symmetry.space_group_name_H-M   'P 1'
#
loop_
_entity.id
_entity.type
_entity.pdbx_description
1 polymer ?
#
loop_
_entity_poly.entity_id
_entity_poly.type
_entity_poly.pdbx_seq_one_letter_code
_entity_poly.pdbx_strand_id
1 'polypeptide(L)' 'MCAHGYECVRRDESIICERRVTTTPPTSSMVPVLDDPLIPANQIFALAFTVFILVVAITAWVIYRTYKNHV' A
#
# COMPACT_ATOMS: atom_id res chain seq x y z
N MET A 1 -30.28 15.18 -9.57
CA MET A 1 -30.59 13.82 -9.07
C MET A 1 -29.34 12.98 -9.33
N CYS A 2 -28.64 12.47 -8.31
CA CYS A 2 -27.44 11.64 -8.50
C CYS A 2 -27.85 10.26 -9.06
N ALA A 3 -27.04 9.69 -9.96
CA ALA A 3 -27.28 8.37 -10.54
C ALA A 3 -27.12 7.25 -9.48
N HIS A 4 -27.71 6.08 -9.73
CA HIS A 4 -27.58 4.92 -8.83
C HIS A 4 -26.11 4.63 -8.52
N GLY A 5 -25.77 4.54 -7.22
CA GLY A 5 -24.39 4.36 -6.76
C GLY A 5 -23.62 5.65 -6.46
N TYR A 6 -24.24 6.81 -6.65
CA TYR A 6 -23.70 8.11 -6.25
C TYR A 6 -24.54 8.70 -5.13
N GLU A 7 -23.88 9.22 -4.10
CA GLU A 7 -24.54 9.99 -3.06
C GLU A 7 -24.23 11.47 -3.26
N CYS A 8 -25.27 12.29 -3.08
CA CYS A 8 -25.11 13.73 -3.21
C CYS A 8 -24.52 14.25 -1.90
N VAL A 9 -23.24 14.62 -1.93
CA VAL A 9 -22.54 15.19 -0.79
C VAL A 9 -22.53 16.71 -0.96
N ARG A 10 -22.91 17.43 0.08
CA ARG A 10 -22.85 18.90 0.07
C ARG A 10 -21.45 19.30 0.50
N ARG A 11 -20.66 19.86 -0.43
CA ARG A 11 -19.35 20.43 -0.12
C ARG A 11 -19.42 21.93 -0.36
N ASP A 12 -19.15 22.66 0.71
CA ASP A 12 -19.19 24.11 0.80
C ASP A 12 -20.57 24.71 0.48
N GLU A 13 -20.89 24.88 -0.81
CA GLU A 13 -22.15 25.50 -1.27
C GLU A 13 -22.79 24.76 -2.45
N SER A 14 -22.08 23.75 -2.99
CA SER A 14 -22.47 23.01 -4.18
C SER A 14 -22.80 21.55 -3.85
N ILE A 15 -23.78 20.98 -4.56
CA ILE A 15 -24.14 19.57 -4.44
C ILE A 15 -23.32 18.82 -5.47
N ILE A 16 -22.30 18.08 -5.01
CA ILE A 16 -21.45 17.26 -5.87
C ILE A 16 -21.86 15.80 -5.66
N CYS A 17 -21.97 15.04 -6.75
CA CYS A 17 -22.25 13.62 -6.70
C CYS A 17 -20.93 12.86 -6.52
N GLU A 18 -20.67 12.35 -5.32
CA GLU A 18 -19.51 11.51 -5.04
C GLU A 18 -19.91 10.03 -5.13
N ARG A 19 -18.99 9.16 -5.55
CA ARG A 19 -19.27 7.72 -5.62
C ARG A 19 -19.52 7.23 -4.20
N ARG A 20 -20.60 6.46 -4.00
CA ARG A 20 -20.96 5.90 -2.71
C ARG A 20 -19.91 4.85 -2.31
N VAL A 21 -18.83 5.30 -1.69
CA VAL A 21 -17.86 4.40 -1.06
C VAL A 21 -18.59 3.83 0.13
N THR A 22 -19.00 2.56 0.02
CA THR A 22 -19.63 1.85 1.12
C THR A 22 -18.56 1.68 2.20
N THR A 23 -18.44 2.66 3.09
CA THR A 23 -17.58 2.58 4.27
C THR A 23 -18.23 1.58 5.21
N THR A 24 -17.92 0.30 5.02
CA THR A 24 -18.12 -0.68 6.08
C THR A 24 -17.45 -0.15 7.35
N PRO A 25 -18.13 -0.12 8.50
CA PRO A 25 -17.53 0.36 9.75
C PRO A 25 -16.26 -0.48 10.04
N PRO A 26 -15.21 0.10 10.65
CA PRO A 26 -13.95 -0.58 10.87
C PRO A 26 -14.16 -1.72 11.87
N THR A 27 -14.55 -2.88 11.37
CA THR A 27 -14.57 -4.12 12.13
C THR A 27 -13.33 -4.88 11.74
N SER A 28 -12.48 -5.05 12.76
CA SER A 28 -11.38 -6.01 12.81
C SER A 28 -11.69 -7.30 12.05
N SER A 29 -11.18 -7.44 10.83
CA SER A 29 -10.94 -8.72 10.17
C SER A 29 -10.20 -8.52 8.85
N MET A 30 -9.09 -9.25 8.73
CA MET A 30 -8.33 -9.43 7.50
C MET A 30 -9.22 -9.79 6.31
N VAL A 31 -9.25 -8.95 5.26
CA VAL A 31 -9.48 -9.38 3.87
C VAL A 31 -8.70 -8.44 2.94
N PRO A 32 -7.90 -8.95 1.98
CA PRO A 32 -7.08 -8.14 1.10
C PRO A 32 -7.96 -7.49 0.02
N VAL A 33 -7.88 -6.16 -0.11
CA VAL A 33 -8.43 -5.44 -1.26
C VAL A 33 -7.34 -5.39 -2.32
N LEU A 34 -7.40 -6.33 -3.27
CA LEU A 34 -6.82 -6.21 -4.59
C LEU A 34 -7.79 -5.38 -5.44
N ASP A 35 -7.27 -4.60 -6.39
CA ASP A 35 -7.97 -3.77 -7.40
C ASP A 35 -8.03 -2.24 -7.13
N ASP A 36 -6.86 -1.59 -7.13
CA ASP A 36 -6.53 -0.37 -7.90
C ASP A 36 -5.02 -0.05 -7.65
N PRO A 37 -4.20 0.29 -8.67
CA PRO A 37 -2.74 0.40 -8.56
C PRO A 37 -2.30 1.72 -7.91
N LEU A 38 -3.01 2.20 -6.89
CA LEU A 38 -2.55 3.29 -6.05
C LEU A 38 -1.90 2.69 -4.82
N ILE A 39 -0.69 2.16 -5.01
CA ILE A 39 0.15 1.67 -3.91
C ILE A 39 0.23 2.80 -2.88
N PRO A 40 -0.33 2.64 -1.67
CA PRO A 40 -0.33 3.73 -0.71
C PRO A 40 1.15 4.01 -0.34
N ALA A 41 1.53 5.28 -0.20
CA ALA A 41 2.94 5.68 -0.08
C ALA A 41 3.69 4.96 1.06
N ASN A 42 2.96 4.53 2.09
CA ASN A 42 3.48 3.70 3.19
C ASN A 42 3.94 2.30 2.73
N GLN A 43 3.30 1.69 1.73
CA GLN A 43 3.69 0.42 1.13
C GLN A 43 4.93 0.59 0.24
N ILE A 44 5.06 1.71 -0.48
CA ILE A 44 6.27 2.00 -1.28
C ILE A 44 7.50 2.10 -0.37
N PHE A 45 7.37 2.79 0.76
CA PHE A 45 8.45 2.92 1.73
C PHE A 45 8.84 1.56 2.34
N ALA A 46 7.85 0.73 2.69
CA ALA A 46 8.09 -0.62 3.20
C ALA A 46 8.84 -1.49 2.18
N LEU A 47 8.41 -1.49 0.91
CA LEU A 47 9.06 -2.24 -0.15
C LEU A 47 10.50 -1.76 -0.38
N ALA A 48 10.73 -0.44 -0.47
CA ALA A 48 12.07 0.11 -0.62
C ALA A 48 13.00 -0.29 0.53
N PHE A 49 12.50 -0.25 1.76
CA PHE A 49 13.26 -0.66 2.95
C PHE A 49 13.59 -2.15 2.95
N THR A 50 12.64 -3.02 2.57
CA THR A 50 12.89 -4.46 2.45
C THR A 50 13.94 -4.77 1.39
N VAL A 51 13.89 -4.11 0.23
CA VAL A 51 14.89 -4.27 -0.83
C VAL A 51 16.27 -3.83 -0.36
N PHE A 52 16.36 -2.68 0.34
CA PHE A 52 17.62 -2.20 0.89
C PHE A 52 18.24 -3.19 1.88
N ILE A 53 17.45 -3.73 2.81
CA ILE A 53 17.93 -4.76 3.76
C ILE A 53 18.43 -6.00 3.02
N LEU A 54 17.70 -6.47 2.00
CA LEU A 54 18.11 -7.65 1.24
C LEU A 54 19.45 -7.43 0.53
N VAL A 55 19.67 -6.26 -0.07
CA VAL A 55 20.95 -5.92 -0.72
C VAL A 55 22.10 -5.95 0.29
N VAL A 56 21.91 -5.35 1.47
CA VAL A 56 22.93 -5.35 2.54
C VAL A 56 23.20 -6.78 3.05
N ALA A 57 22.16 -7.59 3.24
CA ALA A 57 22.32 -8.98 3.68
C ALA A 57 23.08 -9.84 2.65
N ILE A 58 22.74 -9.71 1.37
CA ILE A 58 23.39 -10.45 0.28
C ILE A 58 24.86 -10.05 0.18
N THR A 59 25.17 -8.75 0.19
CA THR A 59 26.56 -8.26 0.12
C THR A 59 27.39 -8.77 1.30
N ALA A 60 26.87 -8.69 2.52
CA ALA A 60 27.54 -9.23 3.70
C ALA A 60 27.78 -10.75 3.59
N TRP A 61 26.79 -11.50 3.10
CA TRP A 61 26.91 -12.94 2.90
C TRP A 61 27.99 -13.30 1.86
N VAL A 62 28.04 -12.58 0.74
CA VAL A 62 29.07 -12.79 -0.29
C VAL A 62 30.47 -12.52 0.25
N ILE A 63 30.64 -11.44 1.04
CA ILE A 63 31.93 -11.10 1.67
C ILE A 63 32.32 -12.20 2.66
N TYR A 64 31.40 -12.62 3.53
CA TYR A 64 31.64 -13.68 4.51
C TYR A 64 32.03 -15.00 3.83
N ARG A 65 31.31 -15.38 2.77
CA ARG A 65 31.59 -16.60 2.01
C ARG A 65 32.96 -16.55 1.34
N THR A 66 33.32 -15.40 0.76
CA THR A 66 34.64 -15.19 0.15
C THR A 66 35.73 -15.33 1.20
N TYR A 67 35.60 -14.66 2.35
CA TYR A 67 36.54 -14.77 3.46
C TYR A 67 36.73 -16.22 3.91
N LYS A 68 35.63 -16.95 4.11
CA LYS A 68 35.68 -18.35 4.55
C LYS A 68 36.30 -19.29 3.52
N ASN A 69 36.20 -19.00 2.22
CA ASN A 69 36.80 -19.83 1.18
C ASN A 69 38.32 -19.59 1.02
N HIS A 70 38.83 -18.46 1.53
CA HIS A 70 40.25 -18.11 1.49
C HIS A 70 41.03 -18.49 2.76
N VAL A 71 40.34 -18.96 3.81
CA VAL A 71 40.91 -19.51 5.06
C VAL A 71 40.72 -21.02 5.06
#